data_AF-A0AAN7ZYS7-F1
#
_entry.id   AF-A0AAN7ZYS7-F1
#
_cell.length_a   1.000
_cell.length_b   1.000
_cell.length_c   1.000
_cell.angle_alpha   90.00
_cell.angle_beta   90.00
_cell.angle_gamma   90.00
#
_symmetry.space_group_name_H-M   'P 1'
#
loop_
_entity.id
_entity.type
_entity.pdbx_description
1 polymer ?
#
loop_
_entity_poly.entity_id
_entity_poly.type
_entity_poly.pdbx_seq_one_letter_code
_entity_poly.pdbx_strand_id
1 'polypeptide(L)'
;MKNCTIAATVAVLLSTTLAAAVHKRDDVSDKLAQVDTNALVIAAFQWHSDTAAVSAFLDNAAQAIASGQSFDLTGDAQSAFGSETNEKTQKGAIEGFICLDSVCDSDISFTGIGAAKIELEGGAFQSVLDQLNEISSAPEGTSALDVANAISIINNGNSTTDGRCAGVLPAIDLYFRSAADVLKRIIPGDTTLDGLTAARPAACNGISALSQVSS
;
A
#
# COMPACT_ATOMS: atom_id res chain seq x y z
N MET A 1 -41.45 -56.55 37.99
CA MET A 1 -40.02 -56.82 37.73
C MET A 1 -39.73 -56.53 36.27
N LYS A 2 -38.64 -55.78 36.01
CA LYS A 2 -37.86 -55.65 34.75
C LYS A 2 -38.60 -55.00 33.56
N ASN A 3 -38.30 -53.75 33.17
CA ASN A 3 -37.11 -53.18 32.50
C ASN A 3 -36.99 -53.46 31.00
N CYS A 4 -36.53 -52.40 30.30
CA CYS A 4 -35.86 -52.31 29.00
C CYS A 4 -36.76 -52.30 27.74
N THR A 5 -36.63 -51.39 26.76
CA THR A 5 -35.47 -50.59 26.32
C THR A 5 -35.96 -49.42 25.44
N ILE A 6 -35.46 -48.19 25.63
CA ILE A 6 -35.47 -47.13 24.59
C ILE A 6 -34.00 -47.00 24.17
N ALA A 7 -33.69 -47.42 22.94
CA ALA A 7 -32.34 -47.35 22.38
C ALA A 7 -32.25 -46.23 21.34
N ALA A 8 -31.31 -45.34 21.60
CA ALA A 8 -30.45 -44.63 20.67
C ALA A 8 -31.12 -43.83 19.52
N THR A 9 -31.24 -42.53 19.74
CA THR A 9 -31.05 -41.56 18.67
C THR A 9 -30.30 -40.38 19.28
N VAL A 10 -29.43 -39.72 18.50
CA VAL A 10 -28.58 -38.56 18.83
C VAL A 10 -27.13 -38.95 19.20
N ALA A 11 -26.31 -39.25 18.20
CA ALA A 11 -24.84 -39.10 18.26
C ALA A 11 -24.17 -39.27 16.87
N VAL A 12 -24.60 -38.55 15.82
CA VAL A 12 -23.87 -38.60 14.51
C VAL A 12 -23.70 -37.23 13.82
N LEU A 13 -24.26 -36.12 14.35
CA LEU A 13 -24.18 -34.81 13.66
C LEU A 13 -23.15 -33.80 14.22
N LEU A 14 -22.36 -34.13 15.24
CA LEU A 14 -21.31 -33.23 15.75
C LEU A 14 -19.88 -33.57 15.24
N SER A 15 -19.70 -34.65 14.49
CA SER A 15 -18.36 -35.14 14.12
C SER A 15 -17.81 -34.56 12.82
N THR A 16 -18.65 -34.01 11.95
CA THR A 16 -18.22 -33.50 10.63
C THR A 16 -17.76 -32.05 10.65
N THR A 17 -18.21 -31.24 11.61
CA THR A 17 -17.79 -29.84 11.74
C THR A 17 -16.39 -29.70 12.32
N LEU A 18 -15.98 -30.60 13.23
CA LEU A 18 -14.64 -30.58 13.82
C LEU A 18 -13.56 -31.02 12.82
N ALA A 19 -13.82 -32.05 12.01
CA ALA A 19 -12.84 -32.54 11.02
C ALA A 19 -12.57 -31.54 9.89
N ALA A 20 -13.61 -30.83 9.42
CA ALA A 20 -13.45 -29.77 8.42
C ALA A 20 -12.69 -28.55 8.97
N ALA A 21 -12.90 -28.19 10.24
CA ALA A 21 -12.18 -27.10 10.90
C ALA A 21 -10.70 -27.43 11.15
N VAL A 22 -10.39 -28.70 11.46
CA VAL A 22 -9.00 -29.18 11.64
C VAL A 22 -8.24 -29.19 10.31
N HIS A 23 -8.82 -29.73 9.23
CA HIS A 23 -8.18 -29.71 7.91
C HIS A 23 -7.93 -28.29 7.37
N LYS A 24 -8.84 -27.33 7.62
CA LYS A 24 -8.63 -25.94 7.20
C LYS A 24 -7.50 -25.25 7.97
N ARG A 25 -7.26 -25.64 9.23
CA ARG A 25 -6.12 -25.13 10.03
C ARG A 25 -4.78 -25.68 9.53
N ASP A 26 -4.73 -26.96 9.18
CA ASP A 26 -3.50 -27.60 8.71
C ASP A 26 -3.07 -27.04 7.34
N ASP A 27 -4.02 -26.78 6.42
CA ASP A 27 -3.73 -26.18 5.10
C ASP A 27 -3.19 -24.74 5.20
N VAL A 28 -3.66 -23.94 6.16
CA VAL A 28 -3.15 -22.57 6.38
C VAL A 28 -1.76 -22.60 7.03
N SER A 29 -1.53 -23.48 8.01
CA SER A 29 -0.22 -23.61 8.66
C SER A 29 0.87 -24.04 7.68
N ASP A 30 0.58 -24.98 6.78
CA ASP A 30 1.53 -25.45 5.77
C ASP A 30 1.79 -24.39 4.68
N LYS A 31 0.76 -23.61 4.30
CA LYS A 31 0.93 -22.47 3.39
C LYS A 31 1.80 -21.38 4.00
N LEU A 32 1.58 -21.02 5.27
CA LEU A 32 2.36 -20.01 5.99
C LEU A 32 3.82 -20.42 6.18
N ALA A 33 4.09 -21.72 6.38
CA ALA A 33 5.45 -22.25 6.50
C ALA A 33 6.28 -22.15 5.20
N GLN A 34 5.63 -21.94 4.04
CA GLN A 34 6.28 -21.76 2.74
C GLN A 34 6.34 -20.29 2.29
N VAL A 35 5.82 -19.36 3.08
CA VAL A 35 5.83 -17.93 2.74
C VAL A 35 7.24 -17.38 2.92
N ASP A 36 7.83 -16.89 1.82
CA ASP A 36 9.09 -16.14 1.88
C ASP A 36 8.85 -14.74 2.47
N THR A 37 8.88 -14.64 3.79
CA THR A 37 8.69 -13.36 4.50
C THR A 37 9.77 -12.33 4.19
N ASN A 38 10.95 -12.75 3.69
CA ASN A 38 11.97 -11.79 3.26
C ASN A 38 11.49 -11.01 2.03
N ALA A 39 10.74 -11.66 1.11
CA ALA A 39 10.19 -10.96 -0.05
C ALA A 39 9.14 -9.91 0.35
N LEU A 40 8.35 -10.14 1.41
CA LEU A 40 7.45 -9.11 1.96
C LEU A 40 8.23 -7.91 2.51
N VAL A 41 9.28 -8.17 3.30
CA VAL A 41 10.13 -7.12 3.88
C VAL A 41 10.86 -6.33 2.80
N ILE A 42 11.43 -7.02 1.80
CA ILE A 42 12.10 -6.40 0.66
C ILE A 42 11.11 -5.52 -0.13
N ALA A 43 9.92 -6.01 -0.43
CA ALA A 43 8.92 -5.25 -1.16
C ALA A 43 8.52 -3.97 -0.40
N ALA A 44 8.30 -4.05 0.91
CA ALA A 44 7.97 -2.90 1.74
C ALA A 44 9.09 -1.84 1.75
N PHE A 45 10.34 -2.25 1.92
CA PHE A 45 11.47 -1.31 1.89
C PHE A 45 11.77 -0.75 0.49
N GLN A 46 11.57 -1.54 -0.56
CA GLN A 46 11.68 -1.05 -1.94
C GLN A 46 10.59 -0.01 -2.23
N TRP A 47 9.35 -0.26 -1.81
CA TRP A 47 8.28 0.72 -1.97
C TRP A 47 8.57 2.01 -1.18
N HIS A 48 9.06 1.90 0.05
CA HIS A 48 9.50 3.08 0.81
C HIS A 48 10.59 3.86 0.04
N SER A 49 11.59 3.16 -0.52
CA SER A 49 12.63 3.77 -1.35
C SER A 49 12.07 4.45 -2.60
N ASP A 50 11.10 3.85 -3.29
CA ASP A 50 10.45 4.44 -4.46
C ASP A 50 9.71 5.72 -4.07
N THR A 51 8.94 5.71 -2.98
CA THR A 51 8.26 6.93 -2.47
C THR A 51 9.26 8.03 -2.10
N ALA A 52 10.45 7.66 -1.61
CA ALA A 52 11.51 8.60 -1.26
C ALA A 52 12.15 9.25 -2.49
N ALA A 53 12.35 8.47 -3.56
CA ALA A 53 12.86 8.99 -4.83
C ALA A 53 11.89 10.01 -5.44
N VAL A 54 10.59 9.73 -5.47
CA VAL A 54 9.61 10.70 -5.98
C VAL A 54 9.52 11.94 -5.07
N SER A 55 9.53 11.76 -3.75
CA SER A 55 9.51 12.89 -2.81
C SER A 55 10.73 13.79 -2.97
N ALA A 56 11.92 13.22 -3.13
CA ALA A 56 13.15 13.96 -3.35
C ALA A 56 13.12 14.77 -4.66
N PHE A 57 12.59 14.18 -5.75
CA PHE A 57 12.36 14.91 -6.98
C PHE A 57 11.44 16.12 -6.77
N LEU A 58 10.30 15.93 -6.11
CA LEU A 58 9.33 17.00 -5.88
C LEU A 58 9.91 18.16 -5.06
N ASP A 59 10.69 17.84 -4.02
CA ASP A 59 11.34 18.84 -3.18
C ASP A 59 12.44 19.60 -3.94
N ASN A 60 13.29 18.88 -4.67
CA ASN A 60 14.36 19.48 -5.48
C ASN A 60 13.80 20.36 -6.60
N ALA A 61 12.76 19.90 -7.30
CA ALA A 61 12.13 20.65 -8.38
C ALA A 61 11.45 21.92 -7.85
N ALA A 62 10.75 21.84 -6.70
CA ALA A 62 10.19 23.02 -6.04
C ALA A 62 11.28 24.03 -5.63
N GLN A 63 12.40 23.56 -5.09
CA GLN A 63 13.53 24.41 -4.71
C GLN A 63 14.19 25.08 -5.93
N ALA A 64 14.39 24.33 -7.02
CA ALA A 64 14.97 24.85 -8.26
C ALA A 64 14.11 25.98 -8.85
N ILE A 65 12.79 25.77 -8.90
CA ILE A 65 11.83 26.78 -9.36
C ILE A 65 11.89 28.03 -8.47
N ALA A 66 11.86 27.86 -7.15
CA ALA A 66 11.87 28.98 -6.20
C ALA A 66 13.17 29.80 -6.26
N SER A 67 14.31 29.15 -6.55
CA SER A 67 15.63 29.79 -6.60
C SER A 67 16.04 30.27 -8.00
N GLY A 68 15.27 29.91 -9.05
CA GLY A 68 15.63 30.19 -10.44
C GLY A 68 16.88 29.44 -10.90
N GLN A 69 17.26 28.36 -10.21
CA GLN A 69 18.41 27.54 -10.58
C GLN A 69 18.09 26.62 -11.75
N SER A 70 19.09 26.36 -12.60
CA SER A 70 19.00 25.34 -13.63
C SER A 70 19.03 23.95 -12.98
N PHE A 71 18.05 23.12 -13.31
CA PHE A 71 17.82 21.78 -12.79
C PHE A 71 17.50 20.87 -13.98
N ASP A 72 18.04 19.65 -14.02
CA ASP A 72 17.70 18.66 -15.05
C ASP A 72 16.32 18.06 -14.75
N LEU A 73 15.31 18.88 -14.98
CA LEU A 73 13.94 18.56 -14.65
C LEU A 73 13.46 17.30 -15.38
N THR A 74 13.83 17.15 -16.66
CA THR A 74 13.37 16.07 -17.51
C THR A 74 13.99 14.73 -17.09
N GLY A 75 15.30 14.69 -16.84
CA GLY A 75 16.00 13.48 -16.37
C GLY A 75 15.54 13.04 -14.97
N ASP A 76 15.40 13.98 -14.04
CA ASP A 76 14.97 13.67 -12.68
C ASP A 76 13.48 13.29 -12.62
N ALA A 77 12.62 13.93 -13.44
CA ALA A 77 11.22 13.55 -13.57
C ALA A 77 11.06 12.15 -14.18
N GLN A 78 11.89 11.78 -15.16
CA GLN A 78 11.89 10.43 -15.71
C GLN A 78 12.27 9.38 -14.66
N SER A 79 13.23 9.69 -13.80
CA SER A 79 13.63 8.82 -12.69
C SER A 79 12.49 8.67 -11.68
N ALA A 80 11.85 9.79 -11.30
CA ALA A 80 10.69 9.78 -10.41
C ALA A 80 9.50 9.02 -11.00
N PHE A 81 9.21 9.19 -12.29
CA PHE A 81 8.19 8.42 -13.00
C PHE A 81 8.49 6.91 -12.97
N GLY A 82 9.76 6.52 -13.13
CA GLY A 82 10.21 5.14 -13.00
C GLY A 82 9.94 4.58 -11.61
N SER A 83 10.28 5.32 -10.55
CA SER A 83 9.98 4.95 -9.16
C SER A 83 8.47 4.83 -8.92
N GLU A 84 7.67 5.82 -9.36
CA GLU A 84 6.21 5.75 -9.22
C GLU A 84 5.63 4.55 -9.96
N THR A 85 6.17 4.19 -11.12
CA THR A 85 5.75 2.98 -11.84
C THR A 85 6.09 1.71 -11.05
N ASN A 86 7.27 1.67 -10.41
CA ASN A 86 7.72 0.54 -9.60
C ASN A 86 6.87 0.35 -8.33
N GLU A 87 6.30 1.42 -7.77
CA GLU A 87 5.39 1.33 -6.63
C GLU A 87 4.21 0.37 -6.90
N LYS A 88 3.70 0.26 -8.15
CA LYS A 88 2.67 -0.75 -8.52
C LYS A 88 3.18 -2.19 -8.40
N THR A 89 4.45 -2.43 -8.72
CA THR A 89 5.08 -3.75 -8.57
C THR A 89 5.17 -4.12 -7.09
N GLN A 90 5.58 -3.17 -6.24
CA GLN A 90 5.68 -3.42 -4.80
C GLN A 90 4.31 -3.59 -4.14
N LYS A 91 3.31 -2.82 -4.57
CA LYS A 91 1.89 -3.06 -4.21
C LYS A 91 1.49 -4.50 -4.50
N GLY A 92 1.67 -4.96 -5.73
CA GLY A 92 1.31 -6.32 -6.13
C GLY A 92 2.04 -7.39 -5.32
N ALA A 93 3.32 -7.17 -5.00
CA ALA A 93 4.09 -8.07 -4.15
C ALA A 93 3.48 -8.16 -2.75
N ILE A 94 3.22 -7.03 -2.08
CA ILE A 94 2.60 -6.99 -0.74
C ILE A 94 1.18 -7.57 -0.75
N GLU A 95 0.37 -7.27 -1.78
CA GLU A 95 -0.98 -7.83 -1.93
C GLU A 95 -1.00 -9.36 -1.96
N GLY A 96 0.01 -9.96 -2.60
CA GLY A 96 0.21 -11.41 -2.57
C GLY A 96 0.24 -11.96 -1.16
N PHE A 97 0.97 -11.31 -0.23
CA PHE A 97 1.05 -11.73 1.18
C PHE A 97 -0.23 -11.43 1.95
N ILE A 98 -0.83 -10.25 1.76
CA ILE A 98 -2.09 -9.88 2.41
C ILE A 98 -3.21 -10.88 2.04
N CYS A 99 -3.21 -11.40 0.80
CA CYS A 99 -4.24 -12.31 0.31
C CYS A 99 -4.00 -13.80 0.62
N LEU A 100 -2.81 -14.20 1.06
CA LEU A 100 -2.45 -15.61 1.31
C LEU A 100 -3.13 -16.24 2.54
N ASP A 101 -3.71 -15.44 3.44
CA ASP A 101 -4.26 -15.92 4.72
C ASP A 101 -5.61 -16.68 4.60
N SER A 102 -6.24 -16.80 3.42
CA SER A 102 -7.63 -17.29 3.29
C SER A 102 -8.67 -16.47 4.10
N VAL A 103 -8.25 -15.31 4.63
CA VAL A 103 -9.05 -14.30 5.33
C VAL A 103 -9.34 -13.09 4.43
N CYS A 104 -9.26 -13.24 3.10
CA CYS A 104 -9.80 -12.22 2.19
C CYS A 104 -11.29 -11.93 2.39
N ASP A 105 -12.00 -12.72 3.21
CA ASP A 105 -13.47 -12.74 3.22
C ASP A 105 -14.15 -12.59 4.59
N SER A 106 -13.45 -12.33 5.72
CA SER A 106 -14.20 -12.05 6.98
C SER A 106 -13.47 -11.44 8.18
N ASP A 107 -12.15 -11.60 8.33
CA ASP A 107 -11.48 -11.27 9.62
C ASP A 107 -10.29 -10.30 9.49
N ILE A 108 -10.11 -9.68 8.31
CA ILE A 108 -9.20 -8.54 8.19
C ILE A 108 -9.89 -7.34 8.83
N SER A 109 -9.60 -7.17 10.10
CA SER A 109 -9.83 -5.98 10.94
C SER A 109 -9.18 -4.69 10.40
N PHE A 110 -8.68 -4.67 9.17
CA PHE A 110 -8.15 -3.46 8.52
C PHE A 110 -9.24 -2.73 7.74
N THR A 111 -10.08 -2.02 8.48
CA THR A 111 -10.86 -0.90 7.94
C THR A 111 -9.90 0.06 7.21
N GLY A 112 -9.87 0.02 5.87
CA GLY A 112 -9.13 0.98 5.06
C GLY A 112 -8.35 0.38 3.87
N ILE A 113 -7.92 -0.88 3.90
CA ILE A 113 -7.08 -1.44 2.81
C ILE A 113 -7.84 -1.51 1.47
N GLY A 114 -9.16 -1.75 1.50
CA GLY A 114 -10.00 -1.72 0.31
C GLY A 114 -10.11 -0.32 -0.31
N ALA A 115 -10.21 0.73 0.51
CA ALA A 115 -10.20 2.12 0.03
C ALA A 115 -8.80 2.49 -0.51
N ALA A 116 -7.74 2.11 0.21
CA ALA A 116 -6.36 2.29 -0.24
C ALA A 116 -6.09 1.60 -1.59
N LYS A 117 -6.64 0.40 -1.79
CA LYS A 117 -6.55 -0.32 -3.07
C LYS A 117 -7.20 0.47 -4.21
N ILE A 118 -8.41 0.99 -4.01
CA ILE A 118 -9.10 1.83 -5.01
C ILE A 118 -8.28 3.07 -5.35
N GLU A 119 -7.74 3.73 -4.33
CA GLU A 119 -6.89 4.92 -4.48
C GLU A 119 -5.63 4.64 -5.31
N LEU A 120 -5.00 3.48 -5.10
CA LEU A 120 -3.77 3.07 -5.79
C LEU A 120 -4.01 2.36 -7.14
N GLU A 121 -5.25 1.98 -7.45
CA GLU A 121 -5.63 1.36 -8.74
C GLU A 121 -6.13 2.38 -9.77
N GLY A 122 -6.35 3.64 -9.38
CA GLY A 122 -6.88 4.65 -10.28
C GLY A 122 -6.59 6.09 -9.86
N GLY A 123 -7.56 6.97 -10.15
CA GLY A 123 -7.68 8.36 -9.67
C GLY A 123 -6.38 9.11 -9.41
N ALA A 124 -5.98 9.17 -8.15
CA ALA A 124 -4.81 9.92 -7.71
C ALA A 124 -3.50 9.31 -8.19
N PHE A 125 -3.31 8.00 -8.06
CA PHE A 125 -2.06 7.35 -8.46
C PHE A 125 -1.81 7.49 -9.96
N GLN A 126 -2.84 7.28 -10.78
CA GLN A 126 -2.72 7.47 -12.22
C GLN A 126 -2.50 8.96 -12.57
N SER A 127 -3.17 9.89 -11.88
CA SER A 127 -2.93 11.32 -12.06
C SER A 127 -1.48 11.70 -11.76
N VAL A 128 -0.85 11.12 -10.73
CA VAL A 128 0.56 11.38 -10.41
C VAL A 128 1.49 10.84 -11.49
N LEU A 129 1.25 9.60 -11.96
CA LEU A 129 1.99 9.01 -13.07
C LEU A 129 1.90 9.88 -14.34
N ASP A 130 0.70 10.32 -14.70
CA ASP A 130 0.46 11.10 -15.90
C ASP A 130 1.22 12.44 -15.85
N GLN A 131 1.19 13.12 -14.69
CA GLN A 131 1.91 14.39 -14.49
C GLN A 131 3.43 14.22 -14.48
N LEU A 132 3.95 13.16 -13.84
CA LEU A 132 5.39 12.87 -13.88
C LEU A 132 5.87 12.57 -15.31
N ASN A 133 5.08 11.82 -16.08
CA ASN A 133 5.37 11.55 -17.49
C ASN A 133 5.26 12.79 -18.38
N GLU A 134 4.32 13.70 -18.09
CA GLU A 134 4.20 14.99 -18.77
C GLU A 134 5.45 15.85 -18.55
N ILE A 135 5.94 15.94 -17.31
CA ILE A 135 7.18 16.67 -17.00
C ILE A 135 8.39 15.99 -17.65
N SER A 136 8.48 14.66 -17.62
CA SER A 136 9.61 13.91 -18.19
C SER A 136 9.65 13.93 -19.71
N SER A 137 8.55 14.28 -20.37
CA SER A 137 8.44 14.41 -21.82
C SER A 137 8.33 15.86 -22.28
N ALA A 138 8.45 16.82 -21.36
CA ALA A 138 8.26 18.23 -21.64
C ALA A 138 9.31 18.74 -22.64
N PRO A 139 8.91 19.53 -23.67
CA PRO A 139 9.85 20.08 -24.64
C PRO A 139 10.79 21.09 -23.99
N GLU A 140 11.98 21.26 -24.58
CA GLU A 140 12.91 22.32 -24.21
C GLU A 140 12.21 23.69 -24.23
N GLY A 141 12.34 24.46 -23.15
CA GLY A 141 11.69 25.77 -23.01
C GLY A 141 10.31 25.75 -22.35
N THR A 142 9.84 24.61 -21.83
CA THR A 142 8.68 24.56 -20.93
C THR A 142 8.85 25.53 -19.77
N SER A 143 7.81 26.30 -19.45
CA SER A 143 7.94 27.37 -18.47
C SER A 143 8.03 26.82 -17.04
N ALA A 144 8.79 27.49 -16.18
CA ALA A 144 8.86 27.13 -14.76
C ALA A 144 7.50 27.17 -14.06
N LEU A 145 6.56 27.98 -14.57
CA LEU A 145 5.19 28.06 -14.07
C LEU A 145 4.40 26.78 -14.38
N ASP A 146 4.53 26.24 -15.59
CA ASP A 146 3.82 25.01 -15.99
C ASP A 146 4.30 23.83 -15.16
N VAL A 147 5.61 23.75 -14.94
CA VAL A 147 6.22 22.73 -14.08
C VAL A 147 5.77 22.89 -12.62
N ALA A 148 5.73 24.11 -12.10
CA ALA A 148 5.24 24.38 -10.75
C ALA A 148 3.77 23.95 -10.58
N ASN A 149 2.94 24.18 -11.61
CA ASN A 149 1.55 23.75 -11.63
C ASN A 149 1.45 22.21 -11.60
N ALA A 150 2.24 21.52 -12.43
CA ALA A 150 2.26 20.05 -12.45
C ALA A 150 2.71 19.47 -11.10
N ILE A 151 3.75 20.03 -10.47
CA ILE A 151 4.20 19.64 -9.12
C ILE A 151 3.10 19.88 -8.07
N SER A 152 2.38 21.01 -8.18
CA SER A 152 1.25 21.28 -7.30
C SER A 152 0.14 20.25 -7.46
N ILE A 153 -0.18 19.84 -8.70
CA ILE A 153 -1.17 18.79 -8.98
C ILE A 153 -0.69 17.44 -8.45
N ILE A 154 0.58 17.09 -8.62
CA ILE A 154 1.13 15.84 -8.07
C ILE A 154 0.97 15.80 -6.55
N ASN A 155 1.30 16.88 -5.84
CA ASN A 155 1.22 16.91 -4.38
C ASN A 155 -0.22 16.96 -3.87
N ASN A 156 -1.05 17.84 -4.45
CA ASN A 156 -2.34 18.23 -3.88
C ASN A 156 -3.54 17.65 -4.63
N GLY A 157 -3.35 17.17 -5.85
CA GLY A 157 -4.43 16.74 -6.73
C GLY A 157 -5.02 17.89 -7.54
N ASN A 158 -6.21 17.64 -8.07
CA ASN A 158 -7.00 18.60 -8.84
C ASN A 158 -8.46 18.58 -8.35
N SER A 159 -9.39 19.19 -9.09
CA SER A 159 -10.82 19.23 -8.70
C SER A 159 -11.53 17.88 -8.65
N THR A 160 -10.92 16.81 -9.17
CA THR A 160 -11.54 15.49 -9.37
C THR A 160 -10.75 14.33 -8.77
N THR A 161 -9.50 14.55 -8.40
CA THR A 161 -8.61 13.50 -7.86
C THR A 161 -7.73 14.10 -6.78
N ASP A 162 -7.52 13.35 -5.70
CA ASP A 162 -6.51 13.69 -4.70
C ASP A 162 -5.10 13.58 -5.30
N GLY A 163 -4.11 14.17 -4.64
CA GLY A 163 -2.69 14.03 -4.97
C GLY A 163 -1.96 13.07 -4.05
N ARG A 164 -0.63 13.09 -4.11
CA ARG A 164 0.23 12.28 -3.24
C ARG A 164 -0.06 12.50 -1.75
N CYS A 165 -0.23 13.74 -1.32
CA CYS A 165 -0.30 14.05 0.09
C CYS A 165 -1.56 13.53 0.78
N ALA A 166 -2.70 13.57 0.10
CA ALA A 166 -4.01 13.23 0.66
C ALA A 166 -4.52 11.83 0.26
N GLY A 167 -4.16 11.35 -0.93
CA GLY A 167 -4.61 10.05 -1.46
C GLY A 167 -3.52 8.99 -1.41
N VAL A 168 -2.52 9.10 -2.29
CA VAL A 168 -1.53 8.03 -2.54
C VAL A 168 -0.71 7.67 -1.30
N LEU A 169 -0.03 8.62 -0.66
CA LEU A 169 0.90 8.32 0.43
C LEU A 169 0.18 7.75 1.68
N PRO A 170 -0.97 8.29 2.13
CA PRO A 170 -1.77 7.65 3.18
C PRO A 170 -2.25 6.24 2.81
N ALA A 171 -2.62 5.99 1.54
CA ALA A 171 -2.98 4.65 1.09
C ALA A 171 -1.80 3.68 1.22
N ILE A 172 -0.58 4.10 0.85
CA ILE A 172 0.64 3.30 1.01
C ILE A 172 0.94 3.01 2.49
N ASP A 173 0.75 3.98 3.39
CA ASP A 173 0.92 3.75 4.84
C ASP A 173 0.03 2.62 5.36
N LEU A 174 -1.19 2.47 4.82
CA LEU A 174 -2.08 1.36 5.17
C LEU A 174 -1.54 0.01 4.68
N TYR A 175 -0.88 -0.02 3.52
CA TYR A 175 -0.19 -1.23 3.04
C TYR A 175 0.99 -1.60 3.93
N PHE A 176 1.81 -0.64 4.37
CA PHE A 176 2.92 -0.93 5.29
C PHE A 176 2.45 -1.43 6.65
N ARG A 177 1.39 -0.83 7.21
CA ARG A 177 0.77 -1.36 8.44
C ARG A 177 0.23 -2.78 8.25
N SER A 178 -0.43 -3.04 7.13
CA SER A 178 -0.96 -4.38 6.82
C SER A 178 0.17 -5.40 6.65
N ALA A 179 1.26 -5.02 5.99
CA ALA A 179 2.45 -5.85 5.83
C ALA A 179 3.09 -6.18 7.19
N ALA A 180 3.22 -5.19 8.09
CA ALA A 180 3.73 -5.41 9.45
C ALA A 180 2.86 -6.41 10.24
N ASP A 181 1.53 -6.29 10.13
CA ASP A 181 0.59 -7.19 10.79
C ASP A 181 0.62 -8.62 10.23
N VAL A 182 0.76 -8.77 8.91
CA VAL A 182 0.97 -10.08 8.29
C VAL A 182 2.27 -10.69 8.78
N LEU A 183 3.36 -9.92 8.80
CA LEU A 183 4.67 -10.39 9.24
C LEU A 183 4.64 -10.87 10.70
N LYS A 184 3.94 -10.15 11.60
CA LYS A 184 3.74 -10.55 13.00
C LYS A 184 2.94 -11.83 13.18
N ARG A 185 2.00 -12.12 12.28
CA ARG A 185 1.22 -13.37 12.32
C ARG A 185 2.05 -14.56 11.90
N ILE A 186 2.90 -14.39 10.89
CA ILE A 186 3.79 -15.44 10.39
C ILE A 186 4.96 -15.65 11.35
N ILE A 187 5.55 -14.57 11.84
CA ILE A 187 6.70 -14.56 12.77
C ILE A 187 6.28 -13.78 14.04
N PRO A 188 5.78 -14.48 15.07
CA PRO A 188 5.34 -13.83 16.30
C PRO A 188 6.42 -12.96 16.94
N GLY A 189 6.13 -11.67 17.10
CA GLY A 189 7.04 -10.69 17.72
C GLY A 189 7.98 -9.97 16.75
N ASP A 190 7.89 -10.20 15.44
CA ASP A 190 8.64 -9.43 14.46
C ASP A 190 8.15 -7.96 14.41
N THR A 191 9.10 -7.02 14.44
CA THR A 191 8.82 -5.57 14.41
C THR A 191 9.56 -4.87 13.28
N THR A 192 10.03 -5.60 12.27
CA THR A 192 10.90 -5.09 11.20
C THR A 192 10.24 -3.97 10.40
N LEU A 193 8.92 -4.06 10.19
CA LEU A 193 8.14 -3.09 9.43
C LEU A 193 7.38 -2.10 10.34
N ASP A 194 7.59 -2.16 11.66
CA ASP A 194 6.86 -1.30 12.59
C ASP A 194 7.23 0.17 12.40
N GLY A 195 6.21 1.00 12.20
CA GLY A 195 6.38 2.44 11.99
C GLY A 195 6.89 2.80 10.59
N LEU A 196 7.03 1.85 9.67
CA LEU A 196 7.33 2.16 8.28
C LEU A 196 6.17 2.96 7.67
N THR A 197 6.51 4.10 7.08
CA THR A 197 5.58 4.98 6.35
C THR A 197 6.16 5.32 5.00
N ALA A 198 5.30 5.69 4.05
CA ALA A 198 5.74 6.29 2.80
C ALA A 198 6.58 7.54 3.10
N ALA A 199 7.66 7.74 2.33
CA ALA A 199 8.40 8.99 2.39
C ALA A 199 7.53 10.10 1.79
N ARG A 200 7.60 11.29 2.40
CA ARG A 200 6.74 12.42 2.08
C ARG A 200 7.59 13.59 1.60
N PRO A 201 7.22 14.28 0.51
CA PRO A 201 7.86 15.55 0.18
C PRO A 201 7.50 16.60 1.25
N ALA A 202 8.31 17.65 1.34
CA ALA A 202 8.11 18.75 2.28
C ALA A 202 6.73 19.40 2.13
N ALA A 203 6.17 19.40 0.92
CA ALA A 203 4.83 19.90 0.62
C ALA A 203 3.70 19.19 1.38
N CYS A 204 3.91 17.94 1.82
CA CYS A 204 2.91 17.19 2.58
C CYS A 204 2.98 17.46 4.10
N ASN A 205 3.96 18.23 4.58
CA ASN A 205 4.09 18.56 6.01
C ASN A 205 2.87 19.38 6.48
N GLY A 206 2.09 18.83 7.41
CA GLY A 206 0.87 19.46 7.96
C GLY A 206 -0.43 18.81 7.50
N ILE A 207 -0.39 17.95 6.48
CA ILE A 207 -1.53 17.10 6.09
C ILE A 207 -1.39 15.80 6.89
N SER A 208 -1.86 15.79 8.13
CA SER A 208 -1.73 14.62 9.01
C SER A 208 -2.54 13.43 8.47
N ALA A 209 -1.89 12.27 8.36
CA ALA A 209 -2.43 10.97 7.91
C ALA A 209 -3.61 10.41 8.76
N LEU A 210 -4.17 11.20 9.69
CA LEU A 210 -5.22 10.80 10.62
C LEU A 210 -6.55 11.55 10.41
N SER A 211 -6.64 12.48 9.46
CA SER A 211 -7.88 13.24 9.23
C SER A 211 -8.98 12.48 8.47
N GLN A 212 -8.75 11.22 8.05
CA GLN A 212 -9.72 10.45 7.25
C GLN A 212 -10.39 9.27 7.98
N VAL A 213 -10.26 9.14 9.31
CA VAL A 213 -10.95 8.07 10.08
C VAL A 213 -12.10 8.61 10.96
N SER A 214 -12.66 9.77 10.61
CA SER A 214 -13.85 10.28 11.29
C SER A 214 -14.86 10.84 10.29
N SER A 215 -15.66 9.96 9.70
CA SER A 215 -16.99 10.24 9.13
C SER A 215 -17.80 8.95 9.14
#